data_AF-A0A2D5XJU8-F1
#
_entry.id   AF-A0A2D5XJU8-F1
#
_cell.length_a   1.000
_cell.length_b   1.000
_cell.length_c   1.000
_cell.angle_alpha   90.00
_cell.angle_beta   90.00
_cell.angle_gamma   90.00
#
_symmetry.space_group_name_H-M   'P 1'
#
loop_
_entity.id
_entity.type
_entity.pdbx_description
1 polymer ?
#
loop_
_entity_poly.entity_id
_entity_poly.type
_entity_poly.pdbx_seq_one_letter_code
_entity_poly.pdbx_strand_id
1 'polypeptide(L)' 'MKPGKRLNLNAINKAALRDMPRFLDATFGAGNWFFDEGEKLYIAKNPKHRGKGFGFFAIRPDGSWFKGVVPEGRFQ' A
#
# COMPACT_ATOMS: atom_id res chain seq x y z
N MET A 1 -27.94 6.37 -22.68
CA MET A 1 -26.57 6.14 -22.16
C MET A 1 -26.63 5.04 -21.10
N LYS A 2 -25.83 3.97 -21.20
CA LYS A 2 -25.81 2.91 -20.18
C LYS A 2 -25.06 3.44 -18.94
N PRO A 3 -25.60 3.28 -17.70
CA PRO A 3 -24.89 3.72 -16.51
C PRO A 3 -23.55 2.99 -16.43
N GLY A 4 -22.46 3.76 -16.36
CA GLY A 4 -21.10 3.23 -16.25
C GLY A 4 -21.03 2.27 -15.08
N LYS A 5 -20.54 1.06 -15.34
CA LYS A 5 -20.39 -0.03 -14.36
C LYS A 5 -19.57 0.52 -13.18
N ARG A 6 -20.24 0.89 -12.09
CA ARG A 6 -19.58 1.40 -10.87
C ARG A 6 -18.72 0.25 -10.36
N LEU A 7 -17.40 0.39 -10.50
CA LEU A 7 -16.44 -0.56 -9.98
C LEU A 7 -16.66 -0.66 -8.47
N ASN A 8 -17.06 -1.84 -8.00
CA ASN A 8 -17.21 -2.10 -6.58
C ASN A 8 -15.80 -2.21 -5.98
N LEU A 9 -15.35 -1.12 -5.35
CA LEU A 9 -14.05 -1.01 -4.69
C LEU A 9 -13.81 -2.15 -3.70
N ASN A 10 -14.86 -2.65 -3.02
CA ASN A 10 -14.72 -3.77 -2.09
C ASN A 10 -14.43 -5.09 -2.81
N ALA A 11 -14.98 -5.31 -4.00
CA ALA A 11 -14.69 -6.50 -4.81
C ALA A 11 -13.29 -6.45 -5.42
N ILE A 12 -12.84 -5.26 -5.84
CA ILE A 12 -11.45 -5.02 -6.28
C ILE A 12 -10.48 -5.28 -5.14
N ASN A 13 -10.78 -4.75 -3.94
CA ASN A 13 -9.99 -4.98 -2.73
C ASN A 13 -9.92 -6.49 -2.42
N LYS A 14 -11.03 -7.21 -2.48
CA LYS A 14 -11.06 -8.66 -2.19
C LYS A 14 -10.29 -9.51 -3.20
N ALA A 15 -10.25 -9.11 -4.47
CA ALA A 15 -9.46 -9.80 -5.49
C ALA A 15 -7.96 -9.47 -5.36
N ALA A 16 -7.61 -8.21 -5.10
CA ALA A 16 -6.25 -7.77 -4.79
C ALA A 16 -5.68 -8.47 -3.54
N LEU A 17 -6.54 -8.74 -2.55
CA LEU A 17 -6.18 -9.44 -1.33
C LEU A 17 -5.85 -10.94 -1.51
N ARG A 18 -6.32 -11.59 -2.59
CA ARG A 18 -5.98 -13.00 -2.84
C ARG A 18 -4.51 -13.22 -3.19
N ASP A 19 -3.88 -12.20 -3.75
CA ASP A 19 -2.47 -12.23 -4.14
C ASP A 19 -1.87 -10.84 -3.87
N MET A 20 -1.68 -10.56 -2.58
CA MET A 20 -1.16 -9.29 -2.10
C MET A 20 0.21 -8.95 -2.70
N PRO A 21 1.20 -9.87 -2.78
CA PRO A 21 2.48 -9.58 -3.44
C PRO A 21 2.31 -9.08 -4.87
N ARG A 22 1.50 -9.76 -5.69
CA ARG A 22 1.24 -9.33 -7.07
C ARG A 22 0.53 -7.99 -7.14
N PHE A 23 -0.43 -7.74 -6.25
CA PHE A 23 -1.09 -6.44 -6.16
C PHE A 23 -0.11 -5.31 -5.82
N LEU A 24 0.81 -5.55 -4.88
CA LEU A 24 1.82 -4.58 -4.47
C LEU A 24 2.86 -4.34 -5.57
N ASP A 25 3.30 -5.39 -6.26
CA ASP A 25 4.19 -5.26 -7.43
C ASP A 25 3.53 -4.42 -8.53
N ALA A 26 2.25 -4.65 -8.81
CA ALA A 26 1.50 -3.88 -9.81
C ALA A 26 1.27 -2.41 -9.37
N THR A 27 1.17 -2.14 -8.07
CA THR A 27 0.83 -0.82 -7.53
C THR A 27 2.05 0.05 -7.24
N PHE A 28 3.10 -0.55 -6.70
CA PHE A 28 4.31 0.14 -6.22
C PHE A 28 5.57 -0.25 -6.99
N GLY A 29 5.53 -1.34 -7.76
CA GLY A 29 6.68 -1.92 -8.45
C GLY A 29 7.37 -3.00 -7.61
N ALA A 30 7.86 -4.04 -8.28
CA ALA A 30 8.63 -5.10 -7.65
C ALA A 30 9.87 -4.54 -6.95
N GLY A 31 10.11 -4.96 -5.71
CA GLY A 31 11.21 -4.48 -4.87
C GLY A 31 10.98 -3.14 -4.18
N ASN A 32 9.83 -2.48 -4.39
CA ASN A 32 9.49 -1.20 -3.74
C ASN A 32 8.56 -1.35 -2.52
N TRP A 33 8.36 -2.57 -2.06
CA TRP A 33 7.62 -2.90 -0.85
C TRP A 33 8.31 -4.04 -0.11
N PHE A 34 8.04 -4.16 1.18
CA PHE A 34 8.46 -5.29 2.00
C PHE A 34 7.34 -5.65 2.99
N PHE A 35 7.41 -6.86 3.55
CA PHE A 35 6.53 -7.28 4.62
C PHE A 35 7.27 -7.17 5.96
N ASP A 36 6.69 -6.41 6.89
CA ASP A 36 7.11 -6.38 8.28
C ASP A 36 6.38 -7.48 9.05
N GLU A 37 7.10 -8.52 9.44
CA GLU A 37 6.53 -9.68 10.15
C GLU A 37 6.08 -9.34 11.58
N GLY A 38 6.77 -8.41 12.25
CA GLY A 38 6.47 -8.02 13.62
C GLY A 38 5.14 -7.28 13.71
N GLU A 39 4.93 -6.36 12.78
CA GLU A 39 3.70 -5.55 12.71
C GLU A 39 2.61 -6.19 11.83
N LYS A 40 2.95 -7.24 11.07
CA LYS A 40 2.10 -7.88 10.06
C LYS A 40 1.57 -6.87 9.04
N LEU A 41 2.47 -6.07 8.48
CA LEU A 41 2.16 -5.01 7.53
C LEU A 41 2.98 -5.15 6.25
N TYR A 42 2.31 -4.97 5.11
CA TYR A 42 2.99 -4.68 3.86
C TYR A 42 3.27 -3.18 3.80
N ILE A 43 4.55 -2.82 3.68
CA ILE A 43 5.00 -1.42 3.71
C ILE A 43 5.60 -1.07 2.35
N ALA A 44 5.10 0.00 1.74
CA ALA A 44 5.60 0.53 0.48
C ALA A 44 5.93 2.01 0.60
N LYS A 45 7.01 2.47 -0.06
CA LYS A 45 7.34 3.89 -0.12
C LYS A 45 6.21 4.65 -0.81
N ASN A 46 5.84 5.82 -0.29
CA ASN A 46 4.90 6.71 -0.96
C ASN A 46 5.66 7.62 -1.96
N PRO A 47 5.61 7.34 -3.28
CA PRO A 47 6.37 8.12 -4.26
C PRO A 47 5.82 9.54 -4.45
N LYS A 48 4.65 9.85 -3.90
CA LYS A 48 4.03 11.19 -3.96
C LYS A 48 4.38 12.06 -2.75
N HIS A 49 5.03 11.51 -1.72
CA HIS A 49 5.54 12.33 -0.62
C HIS A 49 6.66 13.24 -1.14
N ARG A 50 6.59 14.53 -0.80
CA ARG A 50 7.57 15.56 -1.21
C ARG A 50 8.15 16.32 -0.02
N GLY A 51 7.62 16.10 1.18
CA GLY A 51 8.12 16.71 2.40
C GLY A 51 9.36 16.01 2.95
N LYS A 52 9.95 16.57 4.00
CA LYS A 52 11.05 15.94 4.74
C LYS A 52 10.65 14.55 5.26
N GLY A 53 11.65 13.69 5.46
CA GLY A 53 11.46 12.33 5.95
C GLY A 53 10.97 11.34 4.88
N PHE A 54 10.47 10.20 5.34
CA PHE A 54 10.05 9.07 4.50
C PHE A 54 8.54 8.82 4.63
N GLY A 55 7.79 9.18 3.59
CA GLY A 55 6.36 8.84 3.50
C GLY A 55 6.16 7.39 3.05
N PHE A 56 5.20 6.69 3.65
CA PHE A 56 4.89 5.28 3.33
C PHE A 56 3.40 4.99 3.34
N PHE A 57 3.03 3.89 2.69
CA PHE A 57 1.76 3.19 2.84
C PHE A 57 1.99 1.91 3.65
N ALA A 58 1.11 1.63 4.59
CA ALA A 58 1.08 0.37 5.34
C ALA A 58 -0.27 -0.31 5.14
N ILE A 59 -0.25 -1.56 4.70
CA ILE A 59 -1.42 -2.34 4.31
C ILE A 59 -1.45 -3.62 5.14
N ARG A 60 -2.57 -3.89 5.80
CA ARG A 60 -2.80 -5.12 6.56
C ARG A 60 -3.22 -6.26 5.62
N PRO A 61 -3.05 -7.53 6.01
CA PRO A 61 -3.51 -8.68 5.23
C PRO A 61 -5.02 -8.71 4.96
N ASP A 62 -5.83 -7.99 5.75
CA ASP A 62 -7.27 -7.82 5.53
C ASP A 62 -7.62 -6.71 4.51
N GLY A 63 -6.60 -5.98 4.03
CA GLY A 63 -6.70 -4.92 3.03
C GLY A 63 -7.03 -3.54 3.59
N SER A 64 -7.22 -3.42 4.91
CA SER A 64 -7.23 -2.12 5.55
C SER A 64 -5.83 -1.49 5.48
N TRP A 65 -5.75 -0.17 5.34
CA TRP A 65 -4.48 0.51 5.13
C TRP A 65 -4.45 1.91 5.72
N PHE A 66 -3.25 2.43 5.94
CA PHE A 66 -2.99 3.79 6.37
C PHE A 66 -1.72 4.36 5.72
N LYS A 67 -1.52 5.68 5.82
CA LYS A 67 -0.27 6.33 5.41
C LYS A 67 0.43 6.90 6.64
N GLY A 68 1.75 6.94 6.60
CA GLY A 68 2.56 7.59 7.61
C GLY A 68 3.72 8.35 7.00
N VAL A 69 4.38 9.15 7.83
CA VAL A 69 5.66 9.79 7.52
C VAL A 69 6.59 9.50 8.69
N VAL A 70 7.73 8.90 8.39
CA VAL A 70 8.83 8.82 9.34
C VAL A 70 9.61 10.14 9.24
N PRO A 71 9.74 10.90 10.34
CA PRO A 71 10.56 12.11 10.37
C PRO A 71 12.01 11.83 9.93
N GLU A 72 12.65 12.85 9.36
CA GLU A 72 14.07 12.82 9.05
C GLU A 72 14.90 12.61 10.33
N GLY A 73 15.95 11.77 10.25
CA GLY A 73 16.86 11.49 11.38
C GLY A 73 16.37 10.46 12.41
N ARG A 74 15.20 9.83 12.21
CA ARG A 74 14.65 8.84 13.16
C ARG A 74 15.20 7.41 12.99
N PHE A 75 15.80 7.11 11.83
CA PHE A 75 16.57 5.89 11.61
C PHE A 75 18.02 6.30 11.39
N GLN A 76 18.82 6.20 12.45
CA GLN A 76 20.28 6.28 12.42
C GLN A 76 20.82 4.91 12.82
#